data_AF-A0A3M1FZZ5-F1
#
_entry.id   AF-A0A3M1FZZ5-F1
#
_cell.length_a   1.000
_cell.length_b   1.000
_cell.length_c   1.000
_cell.angle_alpha   90.00
_cell.angle_beta   90.00
_cell.angle_gamma   90.00
#
_symmetry.space_group_name_H-M   'P 1'
#
loop_
_entity.id
_entity.type
_entity.pdbx_description
1 polymer ?
#
loop_
_entity_poly.entity_id
_entity_poly.type
_entity_poly.pdbx_seq_one_letter_code
_entity_poly.pdbx_strand_id
1 'polypeptide(L)' 'IALQRSEGPLGPYNYEYKLGVNQLPGNTVAGNYVGWVLDGNGERDSQNFSFTLPAGQGEVWIQFDQN' A
#
# COMPACT_ATOMS: atom_id res chain seq x y z
N ILE A 1 12.05 -10.15 18.43
CA ILE A 1 11.84 -10.84 17.14
C ILE A 1 12.51 -9.95 16.11
N ALA A 2 13.55 -10.43 15.42
CA ALA A 2 14.16 -9.66 14.35
C ALA A 2 13.10 -9.49 13.26
N LEU A 3 12.75 -8.25 12.89
CA LEU A 3 11.95 -7.98 11.71
C LEU A 3 12.81 -8.47 10.54
N GLN A 4 12.45 -9.62 9.96
CA GLN A 4 13.05 -10.04 8.69
C GLN A 4 12.79 -8.88 7.72
N ARG A 5 13.85 -8.18 7.31
CA ARG A 5 13.79 -7.28 6.15
C ARG A 5 13.36 -8.17 5.00
N SER A 6 12.10 -8.05 4.61
CA SER A 6 11.63 -8.68 3.39
C SER A 6 12.21 -7.81 2.27
N GLU A 7 12.93 -8.46 1.37
CA GLU A 7 13.69 -7.84 0.28
C GLU A 7 13.11 -8.36 -1.03
N GLY A 8 12.95 -7.47 -2.00
CA GLY A 8 12.59 -7.81 -3.37
C GLY A 8 13.82 -8.22 -4.19
N PRO A 9 13.65 -8.67 -5.45
CA PRO A 9 14.76 -9.01 -6.35
C PRO A 9 15.77 -7.87 -6.56
N LEU A 10 15.38 -6.63 -6.22
CA LEU A 10 16.17 -5.42 -6.39
C LEU A 10 16.58 -4.73 -5.07
N GLY A 11 16.41 -5.40 -3.92
CA GLY A 11 16.86 -4.90 -2.61
C GLY A 11 15.73 -4.61 -1.60
N PRO A 12 15.98 -3.81 -0.54
CA PRO A 12 14.93 -3.40 0.41
C PRO A 12 13.72 -2.82 -0.32
N TYR A 13 12.51 -3.15 0.12
CA TYR A 13 11.32 -2.49 -0.41
C TYR A 13 11.43 -0.98 -0.25
N ASN A 14 11.17 -0.26 -1.33
CA ASN A 14 11.44 1.17 -1.40
C ASN A 14 10.48 1.98 -0.52
N TYR A 15 9.27 1.46 -0.28
CA TYR A 15 8.28 2.10 0.60
C TYR A 15 7.39 1.06 1.29
N GLU A 16 7.45 1.04 2.62
CA GLU A 16 6.48 0.37 3.49
C GLU A 16 5.64 1.45 4.17
N TYR A 17 4.33 1.43 3.97
CA TYR A 17 3.43 2.40 4.57
C TYR A 17 2.23 1.72 5.24
N LYS A 18 1.96 2.14 6.47
CA LYS A 18 0.86 1.65 7.30
C LYS A 18 -0.24 2.69 7.36
N LEU A 19 -1.47 2.26 7.09
CA LEU A 19 -2.67 3.07 7.24
C LEU A 19 -3.50 2.55 8.43
N GLY A 20 -3.78 3.45 9.37
CA GLY A 20 -4.77 3.22 10.43
C GLY A 20 -6.18 3.39 9.91
N VAL A 21 -7.15 2.68 10.51
CA VAL A 21 -8.56 2.72 10.08
C VAL A 21 -9.17 4.13 10.07
N ASN A 22 -8.71 5.00 10.97
CA ASN A 22 -9.12 6.40 11.08
C ASN A 22 -8.63 7.29 9.92
N GLN A 23 -7.69 6.80 9.11
CA GLN A 23 -7.19 7.48 7.92
C GLN A 23 -7.94 7.03 6.65
N LEU A 24 -8.81 6.02 6.77
CA LEU A 24 -9.58 5.48 5.66
C LEU A 24 -10.98 6.12 5.61
N PRO A 25 -11.54 6.35 4.41
CA PRO A 25 -12.92 6.81 4.25
C PRO A 25 -13.90 5.87 4.98
N GLY A 26 -14.79 6.45 5.78
CA GLY A 26 -15.82 5.67 6.50
C GLY A 26 -15.31 4.91 7.73
N ASN A 27 -14.04 5.12 8.15
CA ASN A 27 -13.44 4.45 9.30
C ASN A 27 -13.57 2.92 9.24
N THR A 28 -13.43 2.37 8.03
CA THR A 28 -13.47 0.93 7.77
C THR A 28 -12.37 0.55 6.79
N VAL A 29 -11.76 -0.61 7.02
CA VAL A 29 -10.80 -1.22 6.08
C VAL A 29 -11.52 -1.96 4.96
N ALA A 30 -12.77 -2.38 5.17
CA ALA A 30 -13.52 -3.12 4.17
C ALA A 30 -13.89 -2.20 3.00
N GLY A 31 -13.50 -2.56 1.79
CA GLY A 31 -13.82 -1.74 0.63
C GLY A 31 -13.07 -2.11 -0.64
N ASN A 32 -13.42 -1.39 -1.70
CA ASN A 32 -12.72 -1.43 -2.98
C ASN A 32 -11.84 -0.19 -3.08
N TYR A 33 -10.55 -0.42 -3.35
CA TYR A 33 -9.54 0.62 -3.44
C TYR A 33 -9.00 0.65 -4.87
N VAL A 34 -8.62 1.86 -5.29
CA VAL A 34 -7.89 2.08 -6.53
C VAL A 34 -6.64 2.87 -6.15
N GLY A 35 -5.47 2.35 -6.51
CA GLY A 35 -4.21 3.04 -6.34
C GLY A 35 -3.49 3.29 -7.66
N TRP A 36 -2.47 4.13 -7.59
CA TRP A 36 -1.57 4.48 -8.68
C TRP A 36 -0.27 5.04 -8.10
N VAL A 37 0.77 5.09 -8.92
CA VAL A 37 2.06 5.70 -8.60
C VAL A 37 2.08 7.14 -9.11
N LEU A 38 2.65 8.03 -8.32
CA LEU A 38 2.98 9.40 -8.73
C LEU A 38 4.48 9.50 -8.97
N ASP A 39 4.89 10.32 -9.93
CA ASP A 39 6.30 10.68 -10.14
C ASP A 39 6.79 11.65 -9.06
N GLY A 40 8.06 12.08 -9.15
CA GLY A 40 8.66 13.04 -8.22
C GLY A 40 8.04 14.43 -8.25
N ASN A 41 7.21 14.75 -9.25
CA ASN A 41 6.49 16.01 -9.39
C ASN A 41 5.02 15.91 -8.96
N GLY A 42 4.58 14.74 -8.51
CA GLY A 42 3.19 14.47 -8.10
C GLY A 42 2.24 14.20 -9.27
N GLU A 43 2.75 13.98 -10.47
CA GLU A 43 1.97 13.59 -11.64
C GLU A 43 1.78 12.06 -11.68
N ARG A 44 0.66 11.58 -12.21
CA ARG A 44 0.37 10.14 -12.29
C ARG A 44 1.26 9.46 -13.31
N ASP A 45 2.03 8.47 -12.85
CA ASP A 45 3.01 7.72 -13.66
C ASP A 45 2.63 6.24 -13.86
N SER A 46 1.46 5.81 -13.37
CA SER A 46 0.97 4.44 -13.55
C SER A 46 -0.50 4.32 -13.92
N GLN A 47 -0.85 3.14 -14.42
CA GLN A 47 -2.24 2.70 -14.52
C GLN A 47 -2.87 2.49 -13.14
N ASN A 48 -4.20 2.43 -13.11
CA ASN A 48 -4.97 2.07 -11.93
C ASN A 48 -4.74 0.61 -11.56
N PHE A 49 -4.43 0.36 -10.29
CA PHE A 49 -4.54 -0.97 -9.69
C PHE A 49 -5.72 -0.99 -8.73
N SER A 50 -6.64 -1.92 -8.93
CA SER A 50 -7.81 -2.08 -8.09
C SER A 50 -7.66 -3.31 -7.20
N PHE A 51 -8.03 -3.19 -5.93
CA PHE A 51 -8.04 -4.31 -4.99
C PHE A 51 -9.18 -4.18 -3.98
N THR A 52 -9.62 -5.32 -3.45
CA THR A 52 -10.70 -5.38 -2.45
C THR A 52 -10.16 -5.90 -1.14
N LEU A 53 -10.50 -5.22 -0.05
CA LEU A 53 -10.19 -5.66 1.30
C LEU A 53 -11.47 -6.16 1.99
N PRO A 54 -11.45 -7.37 2.59
CA PRO A 54 -12.57 -7.88 3.34
C PRO A 54 -12.71 -7.19 4.70
N ALA A 55 -13.91 -7.28 5.30
CA ALA A 55 -14.16 -6.75 6.63
C ALA A 55 -13.40 -7.54 7.73
N GLY A 56 -13.12 -6.87 8.85
CA GLY A 56 -12.47 -7.47 10.02
C GLY A 56 -10.95 -7.26 10.11
N GLN A 57 -10.34 -6.55 9.16
CA GLN A 57 -8.96 -6.06 9.30
C GLN A 57 -8.94 -4.70 10.01
N GLY A 58 -8.00 -4.51 10.95
CA GLY A 58 -7.84 -3.24 11.67
C GLY A 58 -6.79 -2.31 11.07
N GLU A 59 -5.91 -2.85 10.21
CA GLU A 59 -4.75 -2.15 9.64
C GLU A 59 -4.47 -2.68 8.24
N VAL A 60 -3.94 -1.82 7.37
CA VAL A 60 -3.51 -2.16 6.01
C VAL A 60 -2.03 -1.84 5.85
N TRP A 61 -1.30 -2.79 5.28
CA TRP A 61 0.11 -2.63 4.92
C TRP A 61 0.21 -2.64 3.40
N ILE A 62 0.85 -1.62 2.84
CA ILE A 62 1.09 -1.52 1.40
C ILE A 62 2.60 -1.52 1.19
N GLN A 63 3.04 -2.41 0.30
CA GLN A 63 4.43 -2.61 -0.03
C GLN A 63 4.60 -2.49 -1.54
N PHE A 64 5.54 -1.65 -1.96
CA PHE A 64 5.84 -1.43 -3.37
C PHE A 64 7.24 -1.94 -3.70
N ASP A 65 7.32 -2.64 -4.83
CA ASP A 65 8.56 -3.08 -5.44
C ASP A 65 8.52 -2.70 -6.92
N GLN A 66 9.61 -2.15 -7.43
CA GLN A 66 9.73 -1.71 -8.82
C GLN A 66 10.81 -2.56 -9.48
N ASN A 67 10.43 -3.37 -10.48
CA ASN A 67 11.34 -4.15 -11.31
C ASN A 67 11.96 -3.32 -12.44
#